data_AF-A0A2W7MSY9-F1
#
_entry.id   AF-A0A2W7MSY9-F1
#
_cell.length_a   1.000
_cell.length_b   1.000
_cell.length_c   1.000
_cell.angle_alpha   90.00
_cell.angle_beta   90.00
_cell.angle_gamma   90.00
#
_symmetry.space_group_name_H-M   'P 1'
#
loop_
_entity.id
_entity.type
_entity.pdbx_description
1 polymer ?
#
loop_
_entity_poly.entity_id
_entity_poly.type
_entity_poly.pdbx_seq_one_letter_code
_entity_poly.pdbx_strand_id
1 'polypeptide(L)'
;MMKTIQQFSLLLLALVLMVACGDTQKPARRGIDYDKLKAELALTPEQSAQFDVVLDKYNQMREAGRPAQGEKVDRIAMFERNEAIAQSQASDMAAFLTDDQQHIYAEFMKKNARKRPGYTAGQMAQMKTDLSLTDEQAAMLDAVNKAFEKAYYDAHDIYHGNAELAKEYWNKFDAERKAALRTVFNEQQYAQYLQLVAQITQPEAEKKN
;
A
#
# COMPACT_ATOMS: atom_id res chain seq x y z
N MET A 1 15.58 -74.75 10.97
CA MET A 1 15.27 -73.59 11.83
C MET A 1 15.19 -72.34 10.95
N MET A 2 13.98 -71.91 10.57
CA MET A 2 13.72 -70.66 9.84
C MET A 2 12.53 -69.99 10.51
N LYS A 3 12.74 -69.13 11.50
CA LYS A 3 11.72 -68.24 12.09
C LYS A 3 12.39 -67.03 12.77
N THR A 4 13.08 -66.18 12.01
CA THR A 4 13.57 -64.88 12.55
C THR A 4 13.73 -63.79 11.48
N ILE A 5 12.99 -63.86 10.38
CA ILE A 5 12.99 -62.79 9.36
C ILE A 5 11.54 -62.44 8.98
N GLN A 6 10.73 -62.08 9.98
CA GLN A 6 9.36 -61.61 9.72
C GLN A 6 8.86 -60.58 10.75
N GLN A 7 9.79 -59.87 11.41
CA GLN A 7 9.42 -58.82 12.38
C GLN A 7 10.18 -57.51 12.23
N PHE A 8 11.09 -57.37 11.26
CA PHE A 8 11.78 -56.09 11.02
C PHE A 8 11.11 -55.19 9.96
N SER A 9 10.13 -55.70 9.21
CA SER A 9 9.47 -54.91 8.16
C SER A 9 8.29 -54.07 8.65
N LEU A 10 7.88 -54.18 9.93
CA LEU A 10 6.77 -53.37 10.48
C LEU A 10 7.22 -52.11 11.23
N LEU A 11 8.52 -51.93 11.53
CA LEU A 11 9.01 -50.75 12.24
C LEU A 11 9.47 -49.60 11.31
N LEU A 12 9.68 -49.87 10.02
CA LEU A 12 10.15 -48.85 9.08
C LEU A 12 9.01 -48.02 8.46
N LEU A 13 7.75 -48.48 8.55
CA LEU A 13 6.59 -47.78 7.97
C LEU A 13 5.99 -46.73 8.93
N ALA A 14 6.35 -46.75 10.22
CA ALA A 14 5.87 -45.78 11.20
C ALA A 14 6.71 -44.49 11.26
N LEU A 15 7.89 -44.46 10.64
CA LEU A 15 8.78 -43.29 10.69
C LEU A 15 8.55 -42.26 9.56
N VAL A 16 7.77 -42.62 8.54
CA VAL A 16 7.55 -41.76 7.35
C VAL A 16 6.39 -40.77 7.51
N LEU A 17 5.59 -40.89 8.58
CA LEU A 17 4.41 -40.02 8.80
C LEU A 17 4.69 -38.76 9.63
N MET A 18 5.92 -38.52 10.09
CA MET A 18 6.26 -37.35 10.94
C MET A 18 7.06 -36.24 10.23
N VAL A 19 7.17 -36.27 8.89
CA VAL A 19 7.81 -35.19 8.09
C VAL A 19 6.80 -34.54 7.13
N ALA A 20 5.52 -34.53 7.50
CA ALA A 20 4.46 -33.87 6.75
C ALA A 20 3.68 -32.85 7.60
N CYS A 21 4.38 -32.13 8.48
CA CYS A 21 3.97 -30.81 8.95
C CYS A 21 5.15 -29.86 8.77
N GLY A 22 5.68 -29.82 7.54
CA GLY A 22 6.37 -28.62 7.08
C GLY A 22 5.29 -27.58 6.91
N ASP A 23 5.09 -26.75 7.94
CA ASP A 23 4.30 -25.54 7.87
C ASP A 23 4.97 -24.66 6.81
N THR A 24 4.65 -24.88 5.54
CA THR A 24 4.91 -23.91 4.48
C THR A 24 3.94 -22.77 4.74
N GLN A 25 4.17 -22.04 5.84
CA GLN A 25 3.70 -20.70 6.03
C GLN A 25 4.17 -19.95 4.80
N LYS A 26 3.28 -19.80 3.82
CA LYS A 26 3.44 -18.79 2.79
C LYS A 26 3.83 -17.53 3.55
N PRO A 27 4.98 -16.89 3.24
CA PRO A 27 5.42 -15.73 3.99
C PRO A 27 4.24 -14.78 4.04
N ALA A 28 3.77 -14.47 5.25
CA ALA A 28 2.64 -13.59 5.46
C ALA A 28 2.87 -12.35 4.58
N ARG A 29 1.86 -11.98 3.77
CA ARG A 29 1.94 -10.86 2.81
C ARG A 29 2.68 -9.71 3.48
N ARG A 30 3.90 -9.43 3.02
CA ARG A 30 4.88 -8.61 3.73
C ARG A 30 4.30 -7.21 3.96
N GLY A 31 3.91 -6.94 5.20
CA GLY A 31 3.55 -5.60 5.65
C GLY A 31 4.78 -4.72 5.73
N ILE A 32 4.63 -3.54 6.31
CA ILE A 32 5.74 -2.64 6.61
C ILE A 32 6.67 -3.35 7.62
N ASP A 33 7.97 -3.36 7.33
CA ASP A 33 8.99 -3.92 8.21
C ASP A 33 9.37 -2.87 9.27
N TYR A 34 8.61 -2.86 10.37
CA TYR A 34 8.81 -1.89 11.45
C TYR A 34 10.07 -2.14 12.25
N ASP A 35 10.59 -3.37 12.30
CA ASP A 35 11.85 -3.66 12.99
C ASP A 35 13.02 -3.03 12.23
N LYS A 36 13.01 -3.14 10.89
CA LYS A 36 13.96 -2.41 10.05
C LYS A 36 13.85 -0.90 10.23
N LEU A 37 12.63 -0.35 10.27
CA LEU A 37 12.43 1.08 10.49
C LEU A 37 12.97 1.55 11.84
N LYS A 38 12.70 0.84 12.93
CA LYS A 38 13.24 1.17 14.26
C LYS A 38 14.77 1.18 14.27
N ALA A 39 15.40 0.23 13.57
CA ALA A 39 16.84 0.20 13.42
C ALA A 39 17.40 1.41 12.64
N GLU A 40 16.73 1.82 11.56
CA GLU A 40 17.10 3.02 10.78
C GLU A 40 16.89 4.33 11.56
N LEU A 41 15.90 4.38 12.45
CA LEU A 41 15.61 5.55 13.29
C LEU A 41 16.57 5.72 14.47
N ALA A 42 17.34 4.68 14.81
CA ALA A 42 18.23 4.66 15.97
C ALA A 42 17.54 5.17 17.26
N LEU A 43 16.35 4.64 17.54
CA LEU A 43 15.51 5.07 18.67
C LEU A 43 16.19 4.87 20.02
N THR A 44 15.96 5.80 20.97
CA THR A 44 16.26 5.53 22.38
C THR A 44 15.33 4.44 22.93
N PRO A 45 15.66 3.80 24.08
CA PRO A 45 14.77 2.83 24.71
C PRO A 45 13.36 3.40 24.98
N GLU A 46 13.27 4.66 25.40
CA GLU A 46 12.00 5.35 25.66
C GLU A 46 11.21 5.56 24.37
N GLN A 47 11.85 6.06 23.31
CA GLN A 47 11.21 6.24 22.01
C GLN A 47 10.77 4.90 21.42
N SER A 48 11.55 3.84 21.58
CA SER A 48 11.18 2.49 21.12
C SER A 48 9.91 1.99 21.82
N ALA A 49 9.79 2.20 23.12
CA ALA A 49 8.59 1.83 23.87
C ALA A 49 7.36 2.63 23.39
N GLN A 50 7.51 3.93 23.17
CA GLN A 50 6.43 4.77 22.61
C GLN A 50 6.04 4.34 21.19
N PHE A 51 7.02 3.99 20.36
CA PHE A 51 6.81 3.48 19.02
C PHE A 51 5.94 2.22 19.04
N ASP A 52 6.22 1.27 19.93
CA ASP A 52 5.43 0.05 20.07
C ASP A 52 4.00 0.31 20.50
N VAL A 53 3.79 1.24 21.44
CA VAL A 53 2.44 1.66 21.87
C VAL A 53 1.64 2.26 20.71
N VAL A 54 2.25 3.16 19.94
CA VAL A 54 1.59 3.77 18.77
C VAL A 54 1.31 2.71 17.70
N LEU A 55 2.28 1.85 17.41
CA LEU A 55 2.12 0.79 16.42
C LEU A 55 0.98 -0.16 16.79
N ASP A 56 0.89 -0.59 18.04
CA ASP A 56 -0.17 -1.47 18.52
C ASP A 56 -1.55 -0.81 18.39
N LYS A 57 -1.69 0.45 18.84
CA LYS A 57 -2.92 1.24 18.69
C LYS A 57 -3.44 1.22 17.25
N TYR A 58 -2.58 1.53 16.28
CA TYR A 58 -3.01 1.61 14.88
C TYR A 58 -3.16 0.26 14.20
N ASN A 59 -2.46 -0.78 14.66
CA ASN A 59 -2.72 -2.15 14.24
C ASN A 59 -4.12 -2.60 14.68
N GLN A 60 -4.51 -2.36 15.94
CA GLN A 60 -5.85 -2.66 16.41
C GLN A 60 -6.93 -1.94 15.59
N MET A 61 -6.72 -0.68 15.21
CA MET A 61 -7.65 0.05 14.32
C MET A 61 -7.77 -0.59 12.93
N ARG A 62 -6.66 -1.08 12.35
CA ARG A 62 -6.69 -1.80 11.06
C ARG A 62 -7.44 -3.12 11.18
N GLU A 63 -7.20 -3.87 12.26
CA GLU A 63 -7.86 -5.15 12.53
C GLU A 63 -9.37 -4.97 12.74
N ALA A 64 -9.77 -3.99 13.53
CA ALA A 64 -11.19 -3.67 13.78
C ALA A 64 -11.94 -3.26 12.49
N GLY A 65 -11.23 -2.72 11.51
CA GLY A 65 -11.78 -2.36 10.20
C GLY A 65 -11.83 -3.50 9.19
N ARG A 66 -11.38 -4.71 9.53
CA ARG A 66 -11.40 -5.84 8.58
C ARG A 66 -12.84 -6.27 8.29
N PRO A 67 -13.20 -6.48 7.02
CA PRO A 67 -14.52 -6.97 6.64
C PRO A 67 -14.72 -8.38 7.19
N ALA A 68 -15.98 -8.72 7.51
CA ALA A 68 -16.31 -10.07 7.98
C ALA A 68 -16.01 -11.11 6.88
N GLN A 69 -15.75 -12.35 7.28
CA GLN A 69 -15.45 -13.41 6.33
C GLN A 69 -16.64 -13.61 5.36
N GLY A 70 -16.38 -13.50 4.05
CA GLY A 70 -17.41 -13.64 3.01
C GLY A 70 -18.09 -12.32 2.60
N GLU A 71 -17.77 -11.20 3.24
CA GLU A 71 -18.29 -9.89 2.83
C GLU A 71 -17.54 -9.33 1.62
N LYS A 72 -18.27 -8.73 0.68
CA LYS A 72 -17.67 -8.08 -0.48
C LYS A 72 -16.94 -6.82 -0.03
N VAL A 73 -15.61 -6.83 -0.12
CA VAL A 73 -14.77 -5.70 0.29
C VAL A 73 -14.83 -4.59 -0.76
N ASP A 74 -15.31 -3.40 -0.37
CA ASP A 74 -15.00 -2.17 -1.08
C ASP A 74 -13.52 -1.83 -0.83
N ARG A 75 -12.67 -2.21 -1.79
CA ARG A 75 -11.23 -2.04 -1.64
C ARG A 75 -10.78 -0.60 -1.71
N ILE A 76 -11.51 0.27 -2.41
CA ILE A 76 -11.18 1.70 -2.46
C ILE A 76 -11.42 2.30 -1.08
N ALA A 77 -12.60 2.04 -0.50
CA ALA A 77 -12.90 2.49 0.86
C ALA A 77 -11.92 1.91 1.89
N MET A 78 -11.47 0.66 1.70
CA MET A 78 -10.44 0.05 2.54
C MET A 78 -9.07 0.77 2.40
N PHE A 79 -8.66 1.17 1.19
CA PHE A 79 -7.44 1.95 0.99
C PHE A 79 -7.55 3.34 1.62
N GLU A 80 -8.66 4.05 1.40
CA GLU A 80 -8.92 5.37 2.00
C GLU A 80 -8.83 5.32 3.53
N ARG A 81 -9.46 4.31 4.15
CA ARG A 81 -9.38 4.10 5.60
C ARG A 81 -7.94 3.84 6.05
N ASN A 82 -7.21 2.98 5.34
CA ASN A 82 -5.83 2.65 5.70
C ASN A 82 -4.88 3.84 5.53
N GLU A 83 -5.10 4.69 4.54
CA GLU A 83 -4.38 5.96 4.37
C GLU A 83 -4.66 6.91 5.54
N ALA A 84 -5.91 7.07 5.95
CA ALA A 84 -6.28 7.88 7.11
C ALA A 84 -5.63 7.36 8.41
N ILE A 85 -5.67 6.03 8.63
CA ILE A 85 -4.96 5.38 9.75
C ILE A 85 -3.46 5.67 9.69
N ALA A 86 -2.84 5.58 8.50
CA ALA A 86 -1.42 5.83 8.35
C ALA A 86 -1.04 7.29 8.62
N GLN A 87 -1.90 8.25 8.24
CA GLN A 87 -1.72 9.67 8.55
C GLN A 87 -1.80 9.94 10.06
N SER A 88 -2.81 9.39 10.74
CA SER A 88 -2.93 9.52 12.20
C SER A 88 -1.76 8.85 12.92
N GLN A 89 -1.31 7.68 12.45
CA GLN A 89 -0.11 7.03 12.97
C GLN A 89 1.12 7.92 12.80
N ALA A 90 1.33 8.51 11.63
CA ALA A 90 2.45 9.42 11.41
C ALA A 90 2.42 10.63 12.35
N SER A 91 1.23 11.19 12.60
CA SER A 91 1.06 12.30 13.55
C SER A 91 1.41 11.91 14.98
N ASP A 92 0.97 10.73 15.45
CA ASP A 92 1.29 10.25 16.79
C ASP A 92 2.77 9.88 16.92
N MET A 93 3.40 9.36 15.86
CA MET A 93 4.84 9.11 15.83
C MET A 93 5.64 10.41 15.94
N ALA A 94 5.20 11.48 15.24
CA ALA A 94 5.89 12.77 15.27
C ALA A 94 5.94 13.42 16.67
N ALA A 95 5.06 13.02 17.59
CA ALA A 95 5.02 13.58 18.95
C ALA A 95 6.25 13.24 19.81
N PHE A 96 7.05 12.22 19.44
CA PHE A 96 8.22 11.81 20.21
C PHE A 96 9.49 11.56 19.36
N LEU A 97 9.38 11.61 18.03
CA LEU A 97 10.53 11.54 17.13
C LEU A 97 11.15 12.93 16.95
N THR A 98 12.47 12.99 16.82
CA THR A 98 13.17 14.21 16.39
C THR A 98 12.87 14.51 14.92
N ASP A 99 13.16 15.73 14.46
CA ASP A 99 12.93 16.12 13.06
C ASP A 99 13.64 15.19 12.06
N ASP A 100 14.89 14.81 12.33
CA ASP A 100 15.66 13.88 11.50
C ASP A 100 15.00 12.49 11.47
N GLN A 101 14.53 12.00 12.62
CA GLN A 101 13.82 10.72 12.71
C GLN A 101 12.46 10.77 12.00
N GLN A 102 11.75 11.90 12.08
CA GLN A 102 10.51 12.10 11.34
C GLN A 102 10.75 12.06 9.82
N HIS A 103 11.85 12.65 9.35
CA HIS A 103 12.23 12.58 7.94
C HIS A 103 12.52 11.13 7.48
N ILE A 104 13.31 10.39 8.26
CA ILE A 104 13.59 8.96 8.00
C ILE A 104 12.29 8.15 7.99
N TYR A 105 11.41 8.36 8.97
CA TYR A 105 10.11 7.71 9.05
C TYR A 105 9.26 7.99 7.80
N ALA A 106 9.13 9.26 7.40
CA ALA A 106 8.33 9.65 6.25
C ALA A 106 8.83 9.00 4.95
N GLU A 107 10.14 9.03 4.69
CA GLU A 107 10.73 8.42 3.49
C GLU A 107 10.62 6.89 3.51
N PHE A 108 10.82 6.25 4.67
CA PHE A 108 10.61 4.81 4.80
C PHE A 108 9.17 4.41 4.50
N MET A 109 8.20 5.14 5.04
CA MET A 109 6.78 4.87 4.82
C MET A 109 6.39 5.09 3.35
N LYS A 110 6.86 6.17 2.73
CA LYS A 110 6.64 6.47 1.30
C LYS A 110 7.15 5.37 0.37
N LYS A 111 8.27 4.72 0.75
CA LYS A 111 8.91 3.64 -0.02
C LYS A 111 8.26 2.27 0.22
N ASN A 112 7.91 1.96 1.47
CA ASN A 112 7.53 0.60 1.87
C ASN A 112 6.03 0.40 2.07
N ALA A 113 5.23 1.47 2.17
CA ALA A 113 3.79 1.35 2.29
C ALA A 113 3.14 0.93 0.97
N ARG A 114 2.10 0.11 1.06
CA ARG A 114 1.27 -0.26 -0.09
C ARG A 114 0.51 0.97 -0.57
N LYS A 115 0.65 1.28 -1.85
CA LYS A 115 -0.02 2.43 -2.49
C LYS A 115 -1.38 2.03 -3.05
N ARG A 116 -2.35 2.93 -2.90
CA ARG A 116 -3.61 2.93 -3.67
C ARG A 116 -3.26 3.26 -5.14
N PRO A 117 -3.97 2.69 -6.13
CA PRO A 117 -3.92 3.25 -7.49
C PRO A 117 -4.40 4.71 -7.47
N GLY A 118 -4.02 5.50 -8.47
CA GLY A 118 -4.47 6.90 -8.57
C GLY A 118 -3.67 7.86 -7.69
N TYR A 119 -4.29 9.00 -7.35
CA TYR A 119 -3.69 10.05 -6.54
C TYR A 119 -4.09 9.90 -5.06
N THR A 120 -3.12 10.05 -4.17
CA THR A 120 -3.36 10.09 -2.71
C THR A 120 -4.11 11.35 -2.29
N ALA A 121 -4.72 11.35 -1.11
CA ALA A 121 -5.40 12.53 -0.56
C ALA A 121 -4.49 13.79 -0.50
N GLY A 122 -3.21 13.61 -0.14
CA GLY A 122 -2.23 14.71 -0.12
C GLY A 122 -1.95 15.27 -1.52
N GLN A 123 -1.79 14.39 -2.51
CA GLN A 123 -1.61 14.80 -3.91
C GLN A 123 -2.86 15.52 -4.46
N MET A 124 -4.04 15.05 -4.11
CA MET A 124 -5.30 15.68 -4.49
C MET A 124 -5.44 17.07 -3.86
N ALA A 125 -5.12 17.23 -2.58
CA ALA A 125 -5.13 18.52 -1.90
C ALA A 125 -4.11 19.51 -2.51
N GLN A 126 -2.91 19.01 -2.83
CA GLN A 126 -1.88 19.79 -3.53
C GLN A 126 -2.37 20.25 -4.91
N MET A 127 -2.92 19.34 -5.72
CA MET A 127 -3.46 19.70 -7.04
C MET A 127 -4.58 20.73 -6.94
N LYS A 128 -5.51 20.59 -5.99
CA LYS A 128 -6.60 21.56 -5.79
C LYS A 128 -6.06 22.96 -5.47
N THR A 129 -5.05 23.02 -4.62
CA THR A 129 -4.39 24.28 -4.20
C THR A 129 -3.59 24.89 -5.36
N ASP A 130 -2.68 24.13 -5.95
CA ASP A 130 -1.73 24.61 -6.96
C ASP A 130 -2.41 25.06 -8.25
N LEU A 131 -3.52 24.41 -8.61
CA LEU A 131 -4.31 24.75 -9.79
C LEU A 131 -5.40 25.78 -9.50
N SER A 132 -5.55 26.21 -8.23
CA SER A 132 -6.61 27.12 -7.78
C SER A 132 -7.99 26.69 -8.30
N LEU A 133 -8.31 25.40 -8.11
CA LEU A 133 -9.55 24.83 -8.64
C LEU A 133 -10.77 25.44 -7.95
N THR A 134 -11.83 25.69 -8.72
CA THR A 134 -13.16 25.94 -8.14
C THR A 134 -13.70 24.67 -7.48
N ASP A 135 -14.74 24.79 -6.65
CA ASP A 135 -15.38 23.64 -6.00
C ASP A 135 -15.88 22.61 -7.03
N GLU A 136 -16.45 23.06 -8.16
CA GLU A 136 -16.90 22.18 -9.25
C GLU A 136 -15.73 21.46 -9.92
N GLN A 137 -14.63 22.17 -10.18
CA GLN A 137 -13.42 21.59 -10.77
C GLN A 137 -12.75 20.59 -9.82
N ALA A 138 -12.72 20.90 -8.52
CA ALA A 138 -12.20 20.03 -7.47
C ALA A 138 -13.06 18.76 -7.33
N ALA A 139 -14.38 18.89 -7.38
CA ALA A 139 -15.31 17.76 -7.37
C ALA A 139 -15.13 16.87 -8.61
N MET A 140 -14.92 17.47 -9.79
CA MET A 140 -14.59 16.70 -11.00
C MET A 140 -13.27 15.94 -10.84
N LEU A 141 -12.22 16.59 -10.32
CA LEU A 141 -10.94 15.95 -10.04
C LEU A 141 -11.10 14.73 -9.11
N ASP A 142 -11.85 14.88 -8.02
CA ASP A 142 -12.17 13.77 -7.11
C ASP A 142 -12.90 12.63 -7.83
N ALA A 143 -13.93 12.96 -8.60
CA ALA A 143 -14.76 11.99 -9.30
C ALA A 143 -13.96 11.20 -10.34
N VAL A 144 -13.15 11.88 -11.17
CA VAL A 144 -12.35 11.19 -12.19
C VAL A 144 -11.21 10.36 -11.60
N ASN A 145 -10.63 10.79 -10.47
CA ASN A 145 -9.62 9.99 -9.78
C ASN A 145 -10.26 8.71 -9.19
N LYS A 146 -11.43 8.84 -8.54
CA LYS A 146 -12.18 7.68 -8.04
C LYS A 146 -12.61 6.73 -9.16
N ALA A 147 -13.02 7.27 -10.30
CA ALA A 147 -13.37 6.48 -11.48
C ALA A 147 -12.16 5.70 -12.03
N PHE A 148 -10.99 6.36 -12.14
CA PHE A 148 -9.74 5.74 -12.54
C PHE A 148 -9.39 4.54 -11.64
N GLU A 149 -9.42 4.75 -10.32
CA GLU A 149 -9.06 3.71 -9.35
C GLU A 149 -9.99 2.52 -9.42
N LYS A 150 -11.29 2.77 -9.55
CA LYS A 150 -12.29 1.73 -9.70
C LYS A 150 -12.07 0.94 -10.97
N ALA A 151 -11.88 1.61 -12.12
CA ALA A 151 -11.64 0.95 -13.39
C ALA A 151 -10.36 0.11 -13.36
N TYR A 152 -9.27 0.67 -12.81
CA TYR A 152 -7.98 -0.03 -12.69
C TYR A 152 -8.05 -1.23 -11.74
N TYR A 153 -8.81 -1.10 -10.64
CA TYR A 153 -9.02 -2.18 -9.71
C TYR A 153 -9.91 -3.29 -10.30
N ASP A 154 -11.03 -2.94 -10.94
CA ASP A 154 -11.95 -3.91 -11.52
C ASP A 154 -11.30 -4.73 -12.65
N ALA A 155 -10.29 -4.16 -13.32
CA ALA A 155 -9.48 -4.85 -14.31
C ALA A 155 -8.40 -5.77 -13.72
N HIS A 156 -8.22 -5.81 -12.39
CA HIS A 156 -7.10 -6.53 -11.75
C HIS A 156 -7.03 -8.01 -12.07
N ASP A 157 -8.17 -8.69 -12.14
CA ASP A 157 -8.21 -10.12 -12.45
C ASP A 157 -7.71 -10.41 -13.88
N ILE A 158 -7.76 -9.41 -14.79
CA ILE A 158 -7.27 -9.53 -16.15
C ILE A 158 -5.74 -9.45 -16.19
N TYR A 159 -5.13 -8.52 -15.44
CA TYR A 159 -3.67 -8.34 -15.42
C TYR A 159 -2.96 -9.06 -14.27
N HIS A 160 -3.66 -9.90 -13.51
CA HIS A 160 -3.13 -10.49 -12.27
C HIS A 160 -1.74 -11.14 -12.48
N GLY A 161 -0.70 -10.56 -11.88
CA GLY A 161 0.68 -11.05 -11.98
C GLY A 161 1.42 -10.69 -13.27
N ASN A 162 0.80 -9.92 -14.18
CA ASN A 162 1.39 -9.43 -15.42
C ASN A 162 1.62 -7.91 -15.35
N ALA A 163 2.88 -7.52 -15.13
CA ALA A 163 3.26 -6.12 -14.96
C ALA A 163 3.07 -5.27 -16.24
N GLU A 164 3.32 -5.85 -17.43
CA GLU A 164 3.13 -5.12 -18.69
C GLU A 164 1.66 -4.85 -18.95
N LEU A 165 0.80 -5.86 -18.76
CA LEU A 165 -0.64 -5.69 -18.91
C LEU A 165 -1.20 -4.71 -17.86
N ALA A 166 -0.68 -4.75 -16.62
CA ALA A 166 -1.04 -3.76 -15.60
C ALA A 166 -0.68 -2.34 -16.05
N LYS A 167 0.51 -2.14 -16.64
CA LYS A 167 0.94 -0.85 -17.20
C LYS A 167 0.06 -0.38 -18.36
N GLU A 168 -0.36 -1.29 -19.24
CA GLU A 168 -1.28 -0.96 -20.34
C GLU A 168 -2.63 -0.46 -19.83
N TYR A 169 -3.24 -1.17 -18.88
CA TYR A 169 -4.50 -0.76 -18.26
C TYR A 169 -4.36 0.54 -17.48
N TRP A 170 -3.24 0.75 -16.79
CA TRP A 170 -2.93 2.01 -16.13
C TRP A 170 -2.93 3.16 -17.13
N ASN A 171 -2.17 3.04 -18.21
CA ASN A 171 -2.05 4.07 -19.24
C ASN A 171 -3.39 4.38 -19.91
N LYS A 172 -4.19 3.34 -20.18
CA LYS A 172 -5.53 3.50 -20.76
C LYS A 172 -6.43 4.34 -19.86
N PHE A 173 -6.61 3.93 -18.60
CA PHE A 173 -7.51 4.66 -17.71
C PHE A 173 -6.97 6.04 -17.33
N ASP A 174 -5.65 6.22 -17.28
CA ASP A 174 -5.05 7.52 -17.02
C ASP A 174 -5.27 8.48 -18.19
N ALA A 175 -5.21 7.99 -19.43
CA ALA A 175 -5.57 8.77 -20.62
C ALA A 175 -7.05 9.22 -20.57
N GLU A 176 -7.97 8.33 -20.17
CA GLU A 176 -9.38 8.65 -19.98
C GLU A 176 -9.59 9.70 -18.88
N ARG A 177 -8.91 9.55 -17.73
CA ARG A 177 -8.92 10.53 -16.63
C ARG A 177 -8.42 11.91 -17.08
N LYS A 178 -7.30 11.96 -17.81
CA LYS A 178 -6.73 13.20 -18.35
C LYS A 178 -7.67 13.85 -19.36
N ALA A 179 -8.27 13.07 -20.26
CA ALA A 179 -9.24 13.57 -21.23
C ALA A 179 -10.47 14.19 -20.54
N ALA A 180 -10.99 13.56 -19.50
CA ALA A 180 -12.11 14.10 -18.71
C ALA A 180 -11.75 15.42 -18.00
N LEU A 181 -10.54 15.53 -17.44
CA LEU A 181 -10.11 16.78 -16.79
C LEU A 181 -9.88 17.93 -17.76
N ARG A 182 -9.45 17.62 -18.98
CA ARG A 182 -9.24 18.63 -20.03
C ARG A 182 -10.52 19.39 -20.39
N THR A 183 -11.70 18.78 -20.22
CA THR A 183 -12.98 19.44 -20.53
C THR A 183 -13.44 20.39 -19.43
N VAL A 184 -12.85 20.32 -18.24
CA VAL A 184 -13.27 21.07 -17.05
C VAL A 184 -12.22 22.08 -16.58
N PHE A 185 -10.94 21.80 -16.82
CA PHE A 185 -9.86 22.73 -16.55
C PHE A 185 -9.68 23.70 -17.72
N ASN A 186 -9.31 24.94 -17.41
CA ASN A 186 -8.81 25.84 -18.45
C ASN A 186 -7.42 25.40 -18.95
N GLU A 187 -6.92 25.99 -20.04
CA GLU A 187 -5.66 25.57 -20.66
C GLU A 187 -4.46 25.64 -19.70
N GLN A 188 -4.36 26.69 -18.89
CA GLN A 188 -3.28 26.87 -17.92
C GLN A 188 -3.35 25.81 -16.81
N GLN A 189 -4.53 25.63 -16.23
CA GLN A 189 -4.78 24.61 -15.20
C GLN A 189 -4.45 23.22 -15.74
N TYR A 190 -4.87 22.90 -16.97
CA TYR A 190 -4.61 21.60 -17.57
C TYR A 190 -3.13 21.37 -17.86
N ALA A 191 -2.42 22.38 -18.37
CA ALA A 191 -0.98 22.29 -18.59
C ALA A 191 -0.22 22.05 -17.29
N GLN A 192 -0.55 22.78 -16.22
CA GLN A 192 0.07 22.62 -14.91
C GLN A 192 -0.31 21.28 -14.27
N TYR A 193 -1.55 20.82 -14.43
CA TYR A 193 -1.97 19.48 -14.02
C TYR A 193 -1.09 18.40 -14.65
N LEU A 194 -0.83 18.46 -15.96
CA LEU A 194 0.04 17.49 -16.63
C LEU A 194 1.47 17.49 -16.06
N GLN A 195 2.00 18.65 -15.67
CA GLN A 195 3.31 18.75 -15.02
C GLN A 195 3.31 18.10 -13.62
N LEU A 196 2.31 18.40 -12.80
CA LEU A 196 2.17 17.79 -11.47
C LEU A 196 2.06 16.27 -11.56
N VAL A 197 1.27 15.76 -12.51
CA VAL A 197 1.10 14.32 -12.70
C VAL A 197 2.40 13.65 -13.11
N ALA A 198 3.17 14.23 -14.03
CA ALA A 198 4.46 13.66 -14.44
C ALA A 198 5.42 13.48 -13.25
N GLN A 199 5.41 14.38 -12.26
CA GLN A 199 6.23 14.26 -11.06
C GLN A 199 5.79 13.15 -10.10
N ILE A 200 4.50 12.79 -10.16
CA ILE A 200 3.86 11.76 -9.33
C ILE A 200 4.04 10.36 -9.94
N THR A 201 3.88 10.22 -11.26
CA THR A 201 3.97 8.92 -11.95
C THR A 201 5.38 8.51 -12.33
N GLN A 202 6.39 9.38 -12.24
CA GLN A 202 7.78 8.99 -12.47
C GLN A 202 8.32 8.12 -11.31
N PRO A 203 8.86 6.91 -11.59
CA PRO A 203 9.61 6.16 -10.60
C PRO A 203 10.85 6.94 -10.18
N GLU A 204 11.14 7.02 -8.88
CA GLU A 204 12.25 7.80 -8.28
C GLU A 204 13.65 7.47 -8.86
N ALA A 205 13.79 6.38 -9.62
CA ALA A 205 15.01 6.00 -10.31
C ALA A 205 15.45 6.98 -11.42
N GLU A 206 14.55 7.82 -11.94
CA GLU A 206 14.85 8.78 -13.02
C GLU A 206 15.08 10.21 -12.53
N LYS A 207 14.94 10.49 -11.22
CA LYS A 207 15.18 11.82 -10.63
C LYS A 207 16.65 12.10 -10.27
N LYS A 208 17.57 11.26 -10.73
CA LYS A 208 19.02 11.49 -10.65
C LYS A 208 19.58 11.62 -12.07
N ASN A 209 19.55 12.84 -12.59
CA ASN A 209 20.47 13.36 -13.60
C ASN A 209 20.70 14.84 -13.30
#